data_AF-A0A8J5CXW4-F1
#
_entry.id   AF-A0A8J5CXW4-F1
#
_cell.length_a   1.000
_cell.length_b   1.000
_cell.length_c   1.000
_cell.angle_alpha   90.00
_cell.angle_beta   90.00
_cell.angle_gamma   90.00
#
_symmetry.space_group_name_H-M   'P 1'
#
loop_
_entity.id
_entity.type
_entity.pdbx_description
1 polymer ?
#
loop_
_entity_poly.entity_id
_entity_poly.type
_entity_poly.pdbx_seq_one_letter_code
_entity_poly.pdbx_strand_id
1 'polypeptide(L)'
;MAHSLEKRQVYDTSCKGLYDRGLFSDLEHVCDDCYNLYRNPHVATACRGNCYSNLVFRQCMEDLLLMEEFDKYARAIQTVGKKK
;
A
#
# COMPACT_ATOMS: atom_id res chain seq x y z
N MET A 1 21.27 13.34 -7.66
CA MET A 1 20.26 14.07 -6.87
C MET A 1 18.92 13.90 -7.57
N ALA A 2 18.21 12.80 -7.33
CA ALA A 2 16.90 12.56 -7.95
C ALA A 2 15.87 13.36 -7.14
N HIS A 3 15.42 14.48 -7.70
CA HIS A 3 14.30 15.23 -7.17
C HIS A 3 13.05 14.36 -7.41
N SER A 4 12.65 13.58 -6.42
CA SER A 4 11.37 12.89 -6.47
C SER A 4 10.30 13.96 -6.51
N LEU A 5 9.68 14.13 -7.67
CA LEU A 5 8.45 14.90 -7.77
C LEU A 5 7.48 14.20 -6.84
N GLU A 6 7.17 14.80 -5.68
CA GLU A 6 5.95 14.51 -4.92
C GLU A 6 4.78 14.88 -5.86
N LYS A 7 4.55 14.03 -6.87
CA LYS A 7 3.26 13.90 -7.53
C LYS A 7 2.31 13.73 -6.37
N ARG A 8 1.38 14.66 -6.20
CA ARG A 8 0.24 14.49 -5.28
C ARG A 8 -0.32 13.11 -5.57
N GLN A 9 0.01 12.13 -4.73
CA GLN A 9 -0.47 10.77 -4.90
C GLN A 9 -1.97 10.85 -4.69
N VAL A 10 -2.72 10.55 -5.75
CA VAL A 10 -4.18 10.45 -5.67
C VAL A 10 -4.44 9.09 -5.03
N TYR A 11 -4.70 9.11 -3.73
CA TYR A 11 -5.06 7.89 -3.00
C TYR A 11 -6.42 7.37 -3.46
N ASP A 12 -6.65 6.06 -3.27
CA ASP A 12 -7.95 5.47 -3.54
C ASP A 12 -9.04 6.17 -2.72
N THR A 13 -10.13 6.55 -3.37
CA THR A 13 -11.30 7.19 -2.74
C THR A 13 -11.95 6.34 -1.63
N SER A 14 -11.62 5.05 -1.55
CA SER A 14 -12.01 4.16 -0.45
C SER A 14 -11.26 4.43 0.85
N CYS A 15 -10.10 5.11 0.82
CA CYS A 15 -9.37 5.52 2.02
C CYS A 15 -10.08 6.69 2.72
N LYS A 16 -10.98 6.36 3.66
CA LYS A 16 -11.80 7.35 4.39
C LYS A 16 -11.42 7.49 5.87
N GLY A 17 -10.33 6.83 6.29
CA GLY A 17 -9.82 6.88 7.65
C GLY A 17 -8.91 8.07 7.92
N LEU A 18 -8.00 7.90 8.88
CA LEU A 18 -7.03 8.93 9.23
C LEU A 18 -6.05 9.13 8.07
N TYR A 19 -5.87 10.38 7.65
CA TYR A 19 -4.84 10.73 6.70
C TYR A 19 -3.48 10.87 7.40
N ASP A 20 -2.70 9.80 7.40
CA ASP A 20 -1.34 9.76 7.94
C ASP A 20 -0.35 9.42 6.81
N ARG A 21 0.53 10.38 6.49
CA ARG A 21 1.50 10.23 5.39
C ARG A 21 2.50 9.12 5.63
N GLY A 22 2.90 8.87 6.88
CA GLY A 22 3.83 7.79 7.21
C GLY A 22 3.20 6.44 6.93
N LEU A 23 1.96 6.25 7.39
CA LEU A 23 1.23 5.00 7.11
C LEU A 23 1.02 4.77 5.61
N PHE A 24 0.66 5.80 4.86
CA PHE A 24 0.55 5.68 3.40
C PHE A 24 1.89 5.35 2.74
N SER A 25 2.99 5.97 3.17
CA SER A 25 4.32 5.68 2.65
C SER A 25 4.73 4.23 2.90
N ASP A 26 4.48 3.70 4.11
CA ASP A 26 4.79 2.31 4.44
C ASP A 26 3.98 1.33 3.57
N LEU A 27 2.69 1.61 3.36
CA LEU A 27 1.81 0.78 2.53
C LEU A 27 2.16 0.88 1.03
N GLU A 28 2.52 2.08 0.55
CA GLU A 28 2.97 2.32 -0.82
C GLU A 28 4.26 1.55 -1.13
N HIS A 29 5.20 1.50 -0.17
CA HIS A 29 6.48 0.82 -0.34
C HIS A 29 6.31 -0.68 -0.62
N VAL A 30 5.39 -1.35 0.09
CA VAL A 30 5.05 -2.76 -0.18
C VAL A 30 4.57 -2.94 -1.63
N CYS A 31 3.72 -2.04 -2.13
CA CYS A 31 3.22 -2.11 -3.49
C CYS A 31 4.31 -1.83 -4.54
N ASP A 32 5.23 -0.91 -4.26
CA ASP A 32 6.34 -0.58 -5.16
C ASP A 32 7.38 -1.71 -5.22
N ASP A 33 7.72 -2.32 -4.09
CA ASP A 33 8.62 -3.49 -4.04
C ASP A 33 8.00 -4.70 -4.74
N CYS A 34 6.70 -4.91 -4.55
CA CYS A 34 5.97 -5.97 -5.25
C CYS A 34 5.91 -5.71 -6.77
N TYR A 35 5.74 -4.45 -7.19
CA TYR A 35 5.91 -4.08 -8.58
C TYR A 35 7.33 -4.37 -9.09
N ASN A 36 8.37 -4.09 -8.32
CA ASN A 36 9.75 -4.36 -8.73
C ASN A 36 10.01 -5.87 -8.88
N LEU A 37 9.38 -6.70 -8.05
CA LEU A 37 9.41 -8.16 -8.14
C LEU A 37 8.76 -8.67 -9.43
N TYR A 38 7.52 -8.23 -9.71
CA TYR A 38 6.73 -8.71 -10.85
C TYR A 38 6.98 -7.98 -12.17
N ARG A 39 7.54 -6.76 -12.10
CA ARG A 39 7.70 -5.79 -13.19
C ARG A 39 6.40 -5.53 -13.97
N ASN A 40 5.27 -5.54 -13.28
CA ASN A 40 3.94 -5.36 -13.88
C ASN A 40 3.18 -4.18 -13.24
N PRO A 41 2.88 -3.10 -13.97
CA PRO A 41 2.22 -1.90 -13.43
C PRO A 41 0.80 -2.17 -12.90
N HIS A 42 0.14 -3.23 -13.37
CA HIS A 42 -1.17 -3.63 -12.85
C HIS A 42 -1.08 -4.11 -11.39
N VAL A 43 0.06 -4.68 -10.97
CA VAL A 43 0.29 -5.11 -9.58
C VAL A 43 0.27 -3.92 -8.64
N ALA A 44 1.05 -2.86 -8.94
CA ALA A 44 1.06 -1.64 -8.12
C ALA A 44 -0.35 -1.01 -8.02
N THR A 45 -1.08 -0.96 -9.13
CA THR A 45 -2.43 -0.38 -9.18
C THR A 45 -3.42 -1.20 -8.37
N ALA A 46 -3.44 -2.53 -8.54
CA ALA A 46 -4.33 -3.41 -7.81
C ALA A 46 -3.97 -3.49 -6.31
N CYS A 47 -2.67 -3.45 -5.98
CA CYS A 47 -2.17 -3.45 -4.61
C CYS A 47 -2.69 -2.26 -3.79
N ARG A 48 -2.74 -1.06 -4.37
CA ARG A 48 -3.28 0.15 -3.72
C ARG A 48 -4.81 0.18 -3.62
N GLY A 49 -5.50 -0.64 -4.41
CA GLY A 49 -6.96 -0.62 -4.53
C GLY A 49 -7.69 -0.95 -3.22
N ASN A 50 -8.90 -0.41 -3.05
CA ASN A 50 -9.70 -0.62 -1.85
C ASN A 50 -8.93 -0.26 -0.56
N CYS A 51 -8.13 0.81 -0.63
CA CYS A 51 -7.27 1.27 0.46
C CYS A 51 -6.36 0.18 1.02
N TYR A 52 -5.64 -0.52 0.12
CA TYR A 52 -4.74 -1.64 0.45
C TYR A 52 -5.44 -2.86 1.10
N SER A 53 -6.75 -2.80 1.36
CA SER A 53 -7.55 -3.90 1.93
C SER A 53 -8.01 -4.86 0.83
N ASN A 54 -7.06 -5.46 0.11
CA ASN A 54 -7.33 -6.40 -0.99
C ASN A 54 -6.37 -7.61 -0.93
N LEU A 55 -6.64 -8.63 -1.74
CA LEU A 55 -5.83 -9.86 -1.78
C LEU A 55 -4.46 -9.65 -2.43
N VAL A 56 -4.33 -8.70 -3.36
CA VAL A 56 -3.04 -8.40 -4.01
C VAL A 56 -2.04 -7.86 -3.00
N PHE A 57 -2.47 -6.95 -2.11
CA PHE A 57 -1.60 -6.46 -1.04
C PHE A 57 -1.11 -7.60 -0.13
N ARG A 58 -2.01 -8.52 0.26
CA ARG A 58 -1.63 -9.70 1.06
C ARG A 58 -0.63 -10.59 0.31
N GLN A 59 -0.88 -10.88 -0.97
CA GLN A 59 0.03 -11.69 -1.78
C GLN A 59 1.40 -11.03 -1.88
N CYS A 60 1.44 -9.71 -2.09
CA CYS A 60 2.69 -8.95 -2.10
C CYS A 60 3.46 -9.10 -0.78
N MET A 61 2.78 -9.07 0.37
CA MET A 61 3.44 -9.32 1.65
C MET A 61 3.99 -10.75 1.77
N GLU A 62 3.30 -11.75 1.24
CA GLU A 62 3.76 -13.14 1.21
C GLU A 62 5.02 -13.27 0.33
N ASP A 63 4.99 -12.73 -0.89
CA ASP A 63 6.07 -12.86 -1.86
C ASP A 63 7.32 -12.03 -1.48
N LEU A 64 7.11 -10.91 -0.78
CA LEU A 64 8.18 -10.09 -0.21
C LEU A 64 8.66 -10.59 1.16
N LEU A 65 8.11 -11.70 1.67
CA LEU A 65 8.46 -12.30 2.96
C LEU A 65 8.23 -11.36 4.17
N LEU A 66 7.20 -10.51 4.10
CA LEU A 66 6.83 -9.53 5.13
C LEU A 66 5.74 -10.01 6.10
N MET A 67 5.36 -11.30 6.04
CA MET A 67 4.22 -11.83 6.81
C MET A 67 4.42 -11.79 8.33
N GLU A 68 5.65 -11.76 8.83
CA GLU A 68 5.93 -11.55 10.26
C GLU A 68 5.44 -10.17 10.75
N GLU A 69 5.39 -9.18 9.86
CA GLU A 69 4.88 -7.84 10.14
C GLU A 69 3.41 -7.66 9.76
N PHE A 70 2.69 -8.72 9.38
CA PHE A 70 1.32 -8.63 8.87
C PHE A 70 0.40 -7.81 9.78
N ASP A 71 0.47 -8.03 11.09
CA ASP A 71 -0.35 -7.31 12.07
C ASP A 71 -0.09 -5.80 12.10
N LYS A 72 1.16 -5.37 11.85
CA LYS A 72 1.54 -3.95 11.75
C LYS A 72 0.85 -3.31 10.54
N TYR A 73 0.98 -3.93 9.36
CA TYR A 73 0.36 -3.43 8.14
C TYR A 73 -1.17 -3.51 8.20
N ALA A 74 -1.74 -4.57 8.78
CA ALA A 74 -3.18 -4.69 8.98
C ALA A 74 -3.75 -3.55 9.84
N ARG A 75 -3.04 -3.15 10.91
CA ARG A 75 -3.42 -1.97 11.72
C ARG A 75 -3.29 -0.66 10.94
N ALA A 76 -2.25 -0.50 10.13
CA ALA A 76 -2.09 0.66 9.27
C ALA A 76 -3.27 0.77 8.28
N ILE A 77 -3.60 -0.32 7.57
CA ILE A 77 -4.74 -0.43 6.65
C ILE A 77 -6.05 -0.05 7.34
N GLN A 78 -6.31 -0.57 8.53
CA GLN A 78 -7.51 -0.22 9.30
C GLN A 78 -7.56 1.26 9.66
N THR A 79 -6.41 1.85 10.01
CA THR A 79 -6.31 3.26 10.41
C THR A 79 -6.61 4.20 9.24
N VAL A 80 -6.03 3.94 8.07
CA VAL A 80 -6.22 4.77 6.87
C VAL A 80 -7.52 4.45 6.10
N GLY A 81 -8.05 3.24 6.26
CA GLY A 81 -9.17 2.73 5.48
C GLY A 81 -10.54 2.80 6.17
N LYS A 82 -10.62 3.13 7.47
CA LYS A 82 -11.82 2.98 8.34
C LYS A 82 -13.14 2.87 7.57
N LYS A 83 -13.63 1.63 7.47
CA LYS A 83 -15.01 1.35 7.06
C LYS A 83 -15.93 1.82 8.20
N LYS A 84 -16.99 2.55 7.86
CA LYS A 84 -18.12 2.76 8.78
C LYS A 84 -18.78 1.42 9.10
#